data_AF-A0A5M9P0Z7-F1
#
_entry.id   AF-A0A5M9P0Z7-F1
#
_cell.length_a   1.000
_cell.length_b   1.000
_cell.length_c   1.000
_cell.angle_alpha   90.00
_cell.angle_beta   90.00
_cell.angle_gamma   90.00
#
_symmetry.space_group_name_H-M   'P 1'
#
loop_
_entity.id
_entity.type
_entity.pdbx_description
1 polymer ?
#
loop_
_entity_poly.entity_id
_entity_poly.type
_entity_poly.pdbx_seq_one_letter_code
_entity_poly.pdbx_strand_id
1 'polypeptide(L)'
;MSTKKKQNRILLNSISDRDSFIHQQHSNLFPEEYDCLYDSTSEAKARPRGINPMRESYQKEVNLRRLKLGVKPYMGNVGVENIDTSNLMTSLEYCKKVEHEKKANK
;
A
#
# COMPACT_ATOMS: atom_id res chain seq x y z
N MET A 1 -0.49 -12.02 38.12
CA MET A 1 -1.07 -11.96 36.75
C MET A 1 -1.28 -13.40 36.25
N SER A 2 -2.49 -13.77 35.83
CA SER A 2 -2.79 -15.10 35.27
C SER A 2 -1.88 -15.40 34.07
N THR A 3 -1.36 -16.63 33.96
CA THR A 3 -0.47 -17.08 32.88
C THR A 3 -1.08 -16.85 31.50
N LYS A 4 -2.39 -17.10 31.36
CA LYS A 4 -3.17 -16.81 30.14
C LYS A 4 -3.17 -15.33 29.79
N LYS A 5 -3.31 -14.44 30.79
CA LYS A 5 -3.28 -12.98 30.57
C LYS A 5 -1.90 -12.51 30.09
N LYS A 6 -0.82 -13.12 30.59
CA LYS A 6 0.54 -12.84 30.13
C LYS A 6 0.76 -13.29 28.68
N GLN A 7 0.32 -14.50 28.34
CA GLN A 7 0.40 -15.02 26.96
C GLN A 7 -0.39 -14.16 25.97
N ASN A 8 -1.63 -13.78 26.32
CA ASN A 8 -2.44 -12.91 25.46
C ASN A 8 -1.79 -11.55 25.22
N ARG A 9 -1.16 -10.96 26.24
CA ARG A 9 -0.43 -9.69 26.08
C ARG A 9 0.75 -9.81 25.12
N ILE A 10 1.52 -10.90 25.21
CA ILE A 10 2.66 -11.14 24.30
C ILE A 10 2.16 -11.31 22.87
N LEU A 11 1.09 -12.08 22.67
CA LEU A 11 0.48 -12.27 21.37
C LEU A 11 -0.01 -10.94 20.77
N LEU A 12 -0.74 -10.14 21.55
CA LEU A 12 -1.21 -8.82 21.12
C LEU A 12 -0.08 -7.89 20.70
N ASN A 13 0.98 -7.81 21.50
CA ASN A 13 2.15 -6.99 21.15
C ASN A 13 2.79 -7.47 19.84
N SER A 14 2.97 -8.79 19.68
CA SER A 14 3.55 -9.34 18.45
C SER A 14 2.71 -9.10 17.19
N ILE A 15 1.38 -9.01 17.33
CA ILE A 15 0.47 -8.66 16.24
C ILE A 15 0.62 -7.16 15.94
N SER A 16 0.57 -6.31 16.96
CA SER A 16 0.73 -4.87 16.82
C SER A 16 2.06 -4.48 16.18
N ASP A 17 3.16 -5.13 16.57
CA ASP A 17 4.50 -4.89 16.01
C ASP A 17 4.56 -5.28 14.53
N ARG A 18 3.90 -6.38 14.16
CA ARG A 18 3.79 -6.82 12.76
C ARG A 18 3.01 -5.84 11.92
N ASP A 19 1.84 -5.41 12.41
CA ASP A 19 1.00 -4.45 11.71
C ASP A 19 1.72 -3.12 11.53
N SER A 20 2.43 -2.65 12.57
CA SER A 20 3.25 -1.44 12.49
C SER A 20 4.33 -1.53 11.42
N PHE A 21 5.04 -2.67 11.34
CA PHE A 21 6.05 -2.89 10.29
C PHE A 21 5.43 -2.88 8.89
N ILE A 22 4.31 -3.60 8.69
CA ILE A 22 3.61 -3.64 7.39
C ILE A 22 3.17 -2.24 6.98
N HIS A 23 2.58 -1.47 7.90
CA HIS A 23 2.17 -0.10 7.63
C HIS A 23 3.34 0.81 7.26
N GLN A 24 4.48 0.69 7.96
CA GLN A 24 5.67 1.46 7.64
C GLN A 24 6.25 1.10 6.26
N GLN A 25 6.27 -0.20 5.91
CA GLN A 25 6.72 -0.60 4.57
C GLN A 25 5.75 -0.11 3.49
N HIS A 26 4.46 -0.17 3.75
CA HIS A 26 3.44 0.26 2.81
C HIS A 26 3.51 1.77 2.54
N SER A 27 3.66 2.60 3.57
CA SER A 27 3.85 4.04 3.38
C SER A 27 5.16 4.40 2.68
N ASN A 28 6.24 3.65 2.92
CA ASN A 28 7.53 3.87 2.25
C ASN A 28 7.53 3.45 0.78
N LEU A 29 6.87 2.33 0.44
CA LEU A 29 6.83 1.78 -0.92
C LEU A 29 5.75 2.41 -1.79
N PHE A 30 4.65 2.84 -1.17
CA PHE A 30 3.48 3.42 -1.83
C PHE A 30 3.10 4.77 -1.20
N PRO A 31 4.01 5.76 -1.17
CA PRO A 31 3.76 7.06 -0.55
C PRO A 31 2.55 7.80 -1.18
N GLU A 32 2.28 7.57 -2.47
CA GLU A 32 1.15 8.13 -3.18
C GLU A 32 -0.23 7.78 -2.58
N GLU A 33 -0.35 6.72 -1.78
CA GLU A 33 -1.63 6.38 -1.10
C GLU A 33 -1.88 7.22 0.14
N TYR A 34 -0.83 7.86 0.66
CA TYR A 34 -0.84 8.68 1.87
C TYR A 34 -0.60 10.16 1.58
N ASP A 35 -0.18 10.49 0.36
CA ASP A 35 0.05 11.86 -0.05
C ASP A 35 -1.29 12.55 -0.35
N CYS A 36 -1.87 13.10 0.73
CA CYS A 36 -3.00 14.00 0.69
C CYS A 36 -2.57 15.46 0.90
N LEU A 37 -1.27 15.72 1.01
CA LEU A 37 -0.74 17.04 1.32
C LEU A 37 -0.78 17.89 0.05
N TYR A 38 -1.15 19.16 0.19
CA TYR A 38 -1.25 20.13 -0.92
C TYR A 38 -2.40 19.96 -1.90
N ASP A 39 -3.35 19.06 -1.63
CA ASP A 39 -4.60 19.04 -2.38
C ASP A 39 -5.40 20.32 -2.17
N SER A 40 -5.79 20.95 -3.28
CA SER A 40 -6.87 21.93 -3.28
C SER A 40 -8.19 21.28 -2.85
N THR A 41 -9.15 22.11 -2.40
CA THR A 41 -10.49 21.62 -2.03
C THR A 41 -11.21 20.91 -3.18
N SER A 42 -10.89 21.27 -4.43
CA SER A 42 -11.37 20.61 -5.65
C SER A 42 -10.78 19.21 -5.82
N GLU A 43 -9.48 19.05 -5.60
CA GLU A 43 -8.76 17.78 -5.74
C GLU A 43 -9.19 16.77 -4.67
N ALA A 44 -9.35 17.24 -3.42
CA ALA A 44 -9.89 16.43 -2.33
C ALA A 44 -11.32 15.90 -2.62
N LYS A 45 -12.15 16.69 -3.31
CA LYS A 45 -13.50 16.27 -3.74
C LYS A 45 -13.49 15.35 -4.97
N ALA A 46 -12.40 15.32 -5.73
CA ALA A 46 -12.25 14.45 -6.90
C ALA A 46 -11.85 13.02 -6.50
N ARG A 47 -11.04 12.86 -5.45
CA ARG A 47 -10.64 11.54 -4.90
C ARG A 47 -11.79 10.57 -4.61
N PRO A 48 -12.89 10.95 -3.91
CA PRO A 48 -14.01 10.03 -3.67
C PRO A 48 -14.73 9.60 -4.95
N ARG A 49 -14.50 10.29 -6.07
CA ARG A 49 -15.00 9.90 -7.40
C ARG A 49 -14.04 9.00 -8.17
N GLY A 50 -12.94 8.57 -7.55
CA GLY A 50 -11.91 7.76 -8.19
C GLY A 50 -10.99 8.55 -9.14
N ILE A 51 -11.08 9.88 -9.13
CA ILE A 51 -10.22 10.74 -9.97
C ILE A 51 -8.96 11.05 -9.19
N ASN A 52 -7.80 10.70 -9.76
CA ASN A 52 -6.52 11.03 -9.19
C ASN A 52 -6.14 12.49 -9.51
N PRO A 53 -5.99 13.37 -8.50
CA PRO A 53 -5.64 14.77 -8.71
C PRO A 53 -4.17 14.99 -9.09
N MET A 54 -3.32 13.97 -8.93
CA MET A 54 -1.91 14.08 -9.22
C MET A 54 -1.64 14.34 -10.71
N ARG A 55 -0.50 14.97 -11.01
CA ARG A 55 -0.09 15.21 -12.40
C ARG A 55 0.02 13.89 -13.16
N GLU A 56 -0.47 13.87 -14.40
CA GLU A 56 -0.50 12.68 -15.24
C GLU A 56 0.89 12.03 -15.42
N SER A 57 1.95 12.84 -15.56
CA SER A 57 3.33 12.36 -15.64
C SER A 57 3.75 11.57 -14.39
N TYR A 58 3.35 12.03 -13.21
CA TYR A 58 3.60 11.34 -11.94
C TYR A 58 2.76 10.08 -11.81
N GLN A 59 1.48 10.13 -12.21
CA GLN A 59 0.62 8.93 -12.24
C GLN A 59 1.23 7.84 -13.12
N LYS A 60 1.75 8.21 -14.30
CA LYS A 60 2.43 7.29 -15.21
C LYS A 60 3.68 6.66 -14.56
N GLU A 61 4.53 7.45 -13.93
CA GLU A 61 5.73 6.95 -13.25
C GLU A 61 5.38 5.95 -12.13
N VAL A 62 4.41 6.33 -11.28
CA VAL A 62 3.93 5.49 -10.17
C VAL A 62 3.31 4.20 -10.68
N ASN A 63 2.44 4.25 -11.69
CA ASN A 63 1.78 3.07 -12.24
C ASN A 63 2.77 2.12 -12.89
N LEU A 64 3.78 2.64 -13.62
CA LEU A 64 4.86 1.83 -14.17
C LEU A 64 5.70 1.17 -13.06
N ARG A 65 5.98 1.90 -11.96
CA ARG A 65 6.68 1.33 -10.79
C ARG A 65 5.86 0.21 -10.14
N ARG A 66 4.56 0.43 -9.90
CA ARG A 66 3.64 -0.55 -9.32
C ARG A 66 3.52 -1.80 -10.17
N LEU A 67 3.41 -1.62 -11.49
CA LEU A 67 3.35 -2.74 -12.44
C LEU A 67 4.61 -3.60 -12.38
N LYS A 68 5.80 -3.00 -12.31
CA LYS A 68 7.07 -3.75 -12.16
C LYS A 68 7.10 -4.60 -10.89
N LEU A 69 6.37 -4.19 -9.85
CA LEU A 69 6.22 -4.94 -8.59
C LEU A 69 5.06 -5.96 -8.64
N GLY A 70 4.31 -6.04 -9.73
CA GLY A 70 3.10 -6.88 -9.83
C GLY A 70 1.91 -6.33 -9.07
N VAL A 71 1.90 -5.02 -8.78
CA VAL A 71 0.89 -4.34 -7.98
C VAL A 71 -0.08 -3.54 -8.85
N LYS A 72 -1.35 -3.49 -8.46
CA LYS A 72 -2.40 -2.72 -9.13
C LYS A 72 -2.04 -1.23 -9.24
N PRO A 73 -2.39 -0.56 -10.35
CA PRO A 73 -2.12 0.87 -10.52
C PRO A 73 -2.91 1.71 -9.51
N TYR A 74 -2.42 2.92 -9.26
CA TYR A 74 -3.04 3.85 -8.32
C TYR A 74 -4.07 4.74 -9.01
N MET A 75 -5.35 4.58 -8.64
CA MET A 75 -6.46 5.46 -9.04
C MET A 75 -6.47 5.78 -10.55
N GLY A 76 -6.63 4.74 -11.38
CA GLY A 76 -6.68 4.85 -12.84
C GLY A 76 -5.63 4.00 -13.54
N ASN A 77 -5.61 4.04 -14.88
CA ASN A 77 -4.73 3.20 -15.71
C ASN A 77 -3.69 4.00 -16.51
N VAL A 78 -3.43 5.25 -16.14
CA VAL A 78 -2.49 6.14 -16.85
C VAL A 78 -1.13 5.44 -17.02
N GLY A 79 -0.69 5.30 -18.27
CA GLY A 79 0.59 4.67 -18.62
C GLY A 79 0.60 3.14 -18.67
N VAL A 80 -0.50 2.47 -18.28
CA VAL A 80 -0.66 1.00 -18.26
C VAL A 80 -1.98 0.57 -18.91
N GLU A 81 -2.52 1.39 -19.81
CA GLU A 81 -3.86 1.26 -20.40
C GLU A 81 -4.10 -0.08 -21.12
N ASN A 82 -3.06 -0.68 -21.68
CA ASN A 82 -3.13 -1.92 -22.46
C ASN A 82 -2.84 -3.19 -21.64
N ILE A 83 -2.80 -3.08 -20.32
CA ILE A 83 -2.36 -4.17 -19.44
C ILE A 83 -3.56 -4.68 -18.65
N ASP A 84 -3.75 -6.00 -18.64
CA ASP A 84 -4.74 -6.63 -17.79
C ASP A 84 -4.30 -6.55 -16.32
N THR A 85 -4.96 -5.68 -15.55
CA THR A 85 -4.69 -5.46 -14.14
C THR A 85 -5.46 -6.40 -13.21
N SER A 86 -6.31 -7.29 -13.75
CA SER A 86 -7.22 -8.13 -12.97
C SER A 86 -6.48 -9.08 -12.02
N ASN A 87 -5.34 -9.61 -12.47
CA ASN A 87 -4.51 -10.58 -11.74
C ASN A 87 -3.41 -9.93 -10.88
N LEU A 88 -3.31 -8.60 -10.84
CA LEU A 88 -2.31 -7.91 -10.01
C LEU A 88 -2.73 -7.91 -8.54
N MET A 89 -1.75 -7.91 -7.63
CA MET A 89 -2.02 -7.85 -6.19
C MET A 89 -2.21 -6.41 -5.71
N THR A 90 -2.85 -6.24 -4.55
CA THR A 90 -2.94 -4.94 -3.90
C THR A 90 -1.60 -4.52 -3.28
N SER A 91 -1.40 -3.22 -3.08
CA SER A 91 -0.20 -2.67 -2.43
C SER A 91 0.00 -3.23 -1.01
N LEU A 92 -1.08 -3.47 -0.28
CA LEU A 92 -1.05 -4.09 1.05
C LEU A 92 -0.68 -5.59 0.99
N GLU A 93 -1.24 -6.35 0.05
CA GLU A 93 -0.88 -7.76 -0.16
C GLU A 93 0.60 -7.92 -0.51
N TYR A 94 1.14 -7.02 -1.34
CA TYR A 94 2.56 -6.98 -1.64
C TYR A 94 3.41 -6.81 -0.37
N CYS A 95 3.06 -5.87 0.51
CA CYS A 95 3.79 -5.66 1.76
C CYS A 95 3.74 -6.88 2.70
N LYS A 96 2.58 -7.56 2.78
CA LYS A 96 2.44 -8.81 3.53
C LYS A 96 3.34 -9.91 2.94
N LYS A 97 3.37 -10.04 1.61
CA LYS A 97 4.22 -11.02 0.92
C LYS A 97 5.71 -10.80 1.23
N VAL A 98 6.18 -9.56 1.16
CA VAL A 98 7.57 -9.20 1.50
C VAL A 98 7.91 -9.53 2.96
N GLU A 99 6.97 -9.35 3.89
CA GLU A 99 7.14 -9.70 5.30
C GLU A 99 7.30 -11.22 5.49
N HIS A 100 6.52 -12.03 4.77
CA HIS A 100 6.63 -13.48 4.75
C HIS A 100 7.96 -13.96 4.14
N GLU A 101 8.39 -13.39 3.02
CA GLU A 101 9.66 -13.75 2.36
C GLU A 101 10.87 -13.41 3.23
N LYS A 102 10.86 -12.27 3.94
CA LYS A 102 11.92 -11.92 4.90
C LYS A 102 12.00 -12.90 6.07
N LYS A 103 10.88 -13.47 6.49
CA LYS A 103 10.85 -14.52 7.54
C LYS A 103 11.31 -15.88 7.04
N ALA A 104 11.07 -16.20 5.77
CA ALA A 104 11.51 -17.47 5.17
C ALA A 104 13.03 -17.52 4.94
N ASN A 105 13.65 -16.36 4.73
CA ASN A 105 15.10 -16.22 4.50
C ASN A 105 15.91 -15.94 5.77
N LYS A 106 15.32 -16.05 6.95
CA LYS A 106 15.96 -15.77 8.25
C LYS A 106 15.90 -17.00 9.16
#